data_AF-A0A2E0U6N9-F1
#
_entry.id   AF-A0A2E0U6N9-F1
#
_cell.length_a   1.000
_cell.length_b   1.000
_cell.length_c   1.000
_cell.angle_alpha   90.00
_cell.angle_beta   90.00
_cell.angle_gamma   90.00
#
_symmetry.space_group_name_H-M   'P 1'
#
loop_
_entity.id
_entity.type
_entity.pdbx_description
1 polymer ?
#
loop_
_entity_poly.entity_id
_entity_poly.type
_entity_poly.pdbx_seq_one_letter_code
_entity_poly.pdbx_strand_id
1 'polypeptide(L)'
;MPRYSTLILPALISLVVAACDDGTVIRASDDASRTETGEVTLENIRANLARAPEAVDTDGVQIDPGARNINPFKYALDYSYKERDILDGMLEEARQDEAYLERSLASTPESLNVVAPDKLWKDYLFAMDCAVSYDIAARVGVISAYAGQQKAAEFVTLAMDPARGSRSSEELEALQTERAEALSDETPRERYAREQVEKEELNRLRTRNYLNYFLLRDRALQESDTEGLGAELEVCDAALA
;
A
#
# COMPACT_ATOMS: atom_id res chain seq x y z
N MET A 1 -58.07 24.15 39.33
CA MET A 1 -58.66 24.70 38.09
C MET A 1 -57.51 25.02 37.12
N PRO A 2 -57.69 24.98 35.79
CA PRO A 2 -57.83 23.82 34.87
C PRO A 2 -56.60 23.72 33.93
N ARG A 3 -56.20 22.54 33.43
CA ARG A 3 -56.57 21.90 32.12
C ARG A 3 -56.44 22.77 30.88
N TYR A 4 -55.56 22.36 29.94
CA TYR A 4 -55.86 21.94 28.55
C TYR A 4 -54.78 20.92 28.16
N SER A 5 -55.06 19.63 27.95
CA SER A 5 -55.82 18.96 26.88
C SER A 5 -54.95 18.63 25.65
N THR A 6 -54.65 17.33 25.60
CA THR A 6 -54.26 16.43 24.50
C THR A 6 -54.86 16.65 23.11
N LEU A 7 -54.12 16.23 22.08
CA LEU A 7 -54.52 15.44 20.89
C LEU A 7 -53.21 15.00 20.19
N ILE A 8 -52.78 13.74 20.25
CA ILE A 8 -53.17 12.57 19.41
C ILE A 8 -53.09 12.89 17.91
N LEU A 9 -52.08 12.33 17.21
CA LEU A 9 -52.29 11.24 16.25
C LEU A 9 -50.95 10.64 15.78
N PRO A 10 -50.80 9.30 15.80
CA PRO A 10 -49.68 8.58 15.20
C PRO A 10 -49.90 8.40 13.69
N ALA A 11 -48.87 8.61 12.89
CA ALA A 11 -48.87 8.21 11.48
C ALA A 11 -48.15 6.86 11.33
N LEU A 12 -48.96 5.81 11.32
CA LEU A 12 -48.63 4.44 10.98
C LEU A 12 -49.04 4.26 9.50
N ILE A 13 -48.08 4.18 8.57
CA ILE A 13 -48.24 3.65 7.20
C ILE A 13 -46.85 3.11 6.81
N SER A 14 -46.52 1.84 7.04
CA SER A 14 -46.83 0.62 6.26
C SER A 14 -45.58 0.11 5.55
N LEU A 15 -45.34 -1.19 5.72
CA LEU A 15 -44.30 -2.02 5.13
C LEU A 15 -44.08 -1.75 3.64
N VAL A 16 -42.80 -1.65 3.26
CA VAL A 16 -42.26 -2.42 2.13
C VAL A 16 -40.95 -3.06 2.61
N VAL A 17 -40.98 -4.39 2.68
CA VAL A 17 -39.78 -5.24 2.75
C VAL A 17 -39.26 -5.37 1.32
N ALA A 18 -38.12 -4.75 1.04
CA ALA A 18 -37.19 -5.03 -0.07
C ALA A 18 -36.05 -4.00 0.05
N ALA A 19 -34.76 -4.31 0.05
CA ALA A 19 -34.05 -5.56 -0.16
C ALA A 19 -32.75 -5.48 0.66
N CYS A 20 -32.27 -6.64 1.10
CA CYS A 20 -30.89 -6.83 1.53
C CYS A 20 -29.98 -6.46 0.35
N ASP A 21 -29.09 -5.48 0.52
CA ASP A 21 -27.99 -5.29 -0.43
C ASP A 21 -26.88 -6.27 -0.02
N ASP A 22 -26.98 -7.46 -0.62
CA ASP A 22 -26.02 -8.54 -0.54
C ASP A 22 -24.67 -8.02 -1.05
N GLY A 23 -23.63 -8.20 -0.24
CA GLY A 23 -22.27 -8.15 -0.74
C GLY A 23 -22.15 -9.03 -1.99
N THR A 24 -21.44 -8.52 -2.99
CA THR A 24 -21.10 -9.21 -4.24
C THR A 24 -20.29 -10.47 -3.93
N VAL A 25 -20.98 -11.54 -3.57
CA VAL A 25 -20.64 -12.89 -3.96
C VAL A 25 -20.68 -12.92 -5.47
N ILE A 26 -19.61 -13.41 -6.10
CA ILE A 26 -19.58 -13.69 -7.53
C ILE A 26 -20.67 -14.76 -7.79
N ARG A 27 -21.88 -14.33 -8.13
CA ARG A 27 -22.93 -15.20 -8.67
C ARG A 27 -22.76 -15.23 -10.19
N ALA A 28 -22.81 -16.43 -10.77
CA ALA A 28 -22.90 -16.61 -12.21
C ALA A 28 -24.07 -15.78 -12.75
N SER A 29 -23.84 -15.01 -13.82
CA SER A 29 -24.86 -14.14 -14.41
C SER A 29 -26.04 -14.97 -14.94
N ASP A 30 -27.26 -14.49 -14.70
CA ASP A 30 -28.53 -15.10 -15.14
C ASP A 30 -28.76 -15.08 -16.67
N ASP A 31 -27.82 -14.56 -17.47
CA ASP A 31 -27.89 -14.60 -18.95
C ASP A 31 -27.41 -15.92 -19.56
N ALA A 32 -27.14 -16.95 -18.74
CA ALA A 32 -27.05 -18.32 -19.23
C ALA A 32 -28.46 -18.80 -19.63
N SER A 33 -28.75 -18.68 -20.93
CA SER A 33 -29.81 -19.39 -21.67
C SER A 33 -30.55 -20.46 -20.86
N ARG A 34 -31.79 -20.17 -20.46
CA ARG A 34 -32.74 -21.15 -19.92
C ARG A 34 -33.05 -22.22 -20.97
N THR A 35 -32.30 -23.31 -20.96
CA THR A 35 -32.76 -24.61 -21.47
C THR A 35 -31.96 -25.73 -20.81
N GLU A 36 -32.51 -26.27 -19.72
CA GLU A 36 -32.72 -27.69 -19.44
C GLU A 36 -32.82 -27.91 -17.92
N THR A 37 -34.01 -28.28 -17.48
CA THR A 37 -34.25 -28.92 -16.20
C THR A 37 -33.55 -30.26 -16.16
N GLY A 38 -32.38 -30.33 -15.53
CA GLY A 38 -31.67 -31.58 -15.27
C GLY A 38 -30.86 -31.45 -13.99
N GLU A 39 -31.00 -32.42 -13.08
CA GLU A 39 -30.15 -32.52 -11.90
C GLU A 39 -28.67 -32.44 -12.31
N VAL A 40 -27.94 -31.48 -11.73
CA VAL A 40 -26.50 -31.37 -11.93
C VAL A 40 -25.83 -32.52 -11.17
N THR A 41 -25.51 -33.60 -11.87
CA THR A 41 -24.78 -34.75 -11.30
C THR A 41 -23.27 -34.47 -11.28
N LEU A 42 -22.54 -35.17 -10.41
CA LEU A 42 -21.07 -35.12 -10.35
C LEU A 42 -20.39 -35.48 -11.70
N GLU A 43 -21.11 -36.19 -12.56
CA GLU A 43 -20.66 -36.56 -13.90
C GLU A 43 -20.64 -35.35 -14.84
N ASN A 44 -21.61 -34.43 -14.72
CA ASN A 44 -21.63 -33.15 -15.45
C ASN A 44 -20.49 -32.22 -15.03
N ILE A 45 -20.07 -32.25 -13.77
CA ILE A 45 -18.92 -31.47 -13.27
C ILE A 45 -17.60 -32.02 -13.83
N ARG A 46 -17.44 -33.35 -13.89
CA ARG A 46 -16.26 -33.96 -14.54
C ARG A 46 -16.22 -33.69 -16.04
N ALA A 47 -17.37 -33.70 -16.72
CA ALA A 47 -17.44 -33.37 -18.13
C ALA A 47 -17.06 -31.89 -18.40
N ASN A 48 -17.45 -30.97 -17.52
CA ASN A 48 -17.04 -29.57 -17.61
C ASN A 48 -15.57 -29.33 -17.27
N LEU A 49 -14.96 -30.12 -16.36
CA LEU A 49 -13.52 -30.09 -16.07
C LEU A 49 -12.68 -30.71 -17.19
N ALA A 50 -13.25 -31.63 -17.97
CA ALA A 50 -12.59 -32.23 -19.13
C ALA A 50 -12.71 -31.37 -20.41
N ARG A 51 -13.58 -30.36 -20.40
CA ARG A 51 -13.65 -29.37 -21.47
C ARG A 51 -12.43 -28.45 -21.33
N ALA A 52 -11.54 -28.47 -22.31
CA ALA A 52 -10.42 -27.53 -22.36
C ALA A 52 -10.98 -26.11 -22.18
N PRO A 53 -10.38 -25.27 -21.32
CA PRO A 53 -10.88 -23.93 -21.11
C PRO A 53 -11.01 -23.25 -22.46
N GLU A 54 -12.21 -22.73 -22.77
CA GLU A 54 -12.40 -21.88 -23.94
C GLU A 54 -11.33 -20.79 -23.88
N ALA A 55 -10.61 -20.62 -24.98
CA ALA A 55 -9.53 -19.65 -25.07
C ALA A 55 -10.09 -18.29 -24.64
N VAL A 56 -9.64 -17.82 -23.48
CA VAL A 56 -10.01 -16.51 -22.97
C VAL A 56 -9.58 -15.52 -24.04
N ASP A 57 -10.53 -14.74 -24.53
CA ASP A 57 -10.30 -13.68 -25.51
C ASP A 57 -9.21 -12.74 -24.94
N THR A 58 -7.99 -12.81 -25.49
CA THR A 58 -6.81 -12.08 -25.00
C THR A 58 -6.69 -10.67 -25.59
N ASP A 59 -7.68 -10.20 -26.36
CA ASP A 59 -7.60 -8.90 -27.04
C ASP A 59 -7.87 -7.70 -26.10
N GLY A 60 -8.14 -7.94 -24.81
CA GLY A 60 -8.16 -6.92 -23.76
C GLY A 60 -7.01 -7.09 -22.77
N VAL A 61 -6.47 -5.98 -22.25
CA VAL A 61 -5.53 -5.99 -21.12
C VAL A 61 -6.18 -6.77 -19.97
N GLN A 62 -5.71 -7.99 -19.71
CA GLN A 62 -6.17 -8.78 -18.57
C GLN A 62 -5.61 -8.15 -17.29
N ILE A 63 -6.40 -7.26 -16.69
CA ILE A 63 -6.11 -6.70 -15.37
C ILE A 63 -6.36 -7.79 -14.34
N ASP A 64 -5.29 -8.27 -13.70
CA ASP A 64 -5.39 -9.23 -12.58
C ASP A 64 -6.22 -8.60 -11.44
N PRO A 65 -7.37 -9.18 -11.05
CA PRO A 65 -8.17 -8.67 -9.93
C PRO A 65 -7.37 -8.54 -8.62
N GLY A 66 -6.32 -9.35 -8.46
CA GLY A 66 -5.38 -9.29 -7.35
C GLY A 66 -4.51 -8.02 -7.31
N ALA A 67 -4.30 -7.37 -8.46
CA ALA A 67 -3.52 -6.12 -8.53
C ALA A 67 -4.16 -4.99 -7.72
N ARG A 68 -5.48 -5.01 -7.53
CA ARG A 68 -6.19 -4.00 -6.71
C ARG A 68 -5.75 -4.04 -5.24
N ASN A 69 -5.22 -5.17 -4.77
CA ASN A 69 -4.88 -5.44 -3.37
C ASN A 69 -3.36 -5.49 -3.11
N ILE A 70 -2.54 -4.96 -4.02
CA ILE A 70 -1.10 -4.84 -3.80
C ILE A 70 -0.84 -4.00 -2.53
N ASN A 71 -0.07 -4.58 -1.62
CA ASN A 71 0.39 -3.97 -0.38
C ASN A 71 1.78 -4.54 -0.06
N PRO A 72 2.87 -3.83 -0.40
CA PRO A 72 4.24 -4.32 -0.22
C PRO A 72 4.60 -4.56 1.26
N PHE A 73 3.95 -3.86 2.19
CA PHE A 73 4.17 -3.99 3.63
C PHE A 73 3.60 -5.26 4.24
N LYS A 74 2.77 -6.02 3.51
CA LYS A 74 2.18 -7.27 4.02
C LYS A 74 3.23 -8.36 4.24
N TYR A 75 4.31 -8.36 3.45
CA TYR A 75 5.31 -9.44 3.45
C TYR A 75 6.75 -8.96 3.61
N ALA A 76 7.05 -7.67 3.43
CA ALA A 76 8.42 -7.18 3.30
C ALA A 76 9.02 -6.52 4.55
N LEU A 77 8.21 -6.13 5.56
CA LEU A 77 8.67 -5.21 6.61
C LEU A 77 8.21 -5.55 8.04
N ASP A 78 8.02 -6.84 8.35
CA ASP A 78 7.71 -7.35 9.70
C ASP A 78 6.59 -6.57 10.44
N TYR A 79 5.61 -6.05 9.70
CA TYR A 79 4.42 -5.47 10.32
C TYR A 79 3.48 -6.60 10.74
N SER A 80 3.09 -6.61 12.00
CA SER A 80 2.00 -7.44 12.48
C SER A 80 0.68 -6.97 11.86
N TYR A 81 -0.33 -7.85 11.88
CA TYR A 81 -1.68 -7.51 11.42
C TYR A 81 -2.24 -6.28 12.16
N LYS A 82 -2.04 -6.19 13.48
CA LYS A 82 -2.52 -5.07 14.30
C LYS A 82 -1.84 -3.74 13.97
N GLU A 83 -0.53 -3.77 13.70
CA GLU A 83 0.19 -2.55 13.30
C GLU A 83 -0.31 -2.03 11.96
N ARG A 84 -0.61 -2.92 11.00
CA ARG A 84 -1.22 -2.52 9.74
C ARG A 84 -2.60 -1.91 9.91
N ASP A 85 -3.47 -2.50 10.73
CA ASP A 85 -4.80 -1.93 10.99
C ASP A 85 -4.70 -0.50 11.57
N ILE A 86 -3.73 -0.23 12.45
CA ILE A 86 -3.48 1.11 12.99
C ILE A 86 -3.01 2.05 11.87
N LEU A 87 -2.06 1.60 11.05
CA LEU A 87 -1.52 2.39 9.93
C LEU A 87 -2.58 2.67 8.86
N ASP A 88 -3.49 1.74 8.59
CA ASP A 88 -4.63 1.93 7.68
C ASP A 88 -5.61 2.98 8.22
N GLY A 89 -5.85 2.99 9.54
CA GLY A 89 -6.60 4.07 10.18
C GLY A 89 -5.93 5.44 10.02
N MET A 90 -4.62 5.51 10.25
CA MET A 90 -3.84 6.74 10.05
C MET A 90 -3.81 7.18 8.58
N LEU A 91 -3.78 6.23 7.64
CA LEU A 91 -3.82 6.51 6.21
C LEU A 91 -5.15 7.13 5.80
N GLU A 92 -6.26 6.63 6.35
CA GLU A 92 -7.58 7.19 6.08
C GLU A 92 -7.71 8.62 6.62
N GLU A 93 -7.17 8.90 7.81
CA GLU A 93 -7.08 10.27 8.33
C GLU A 93 -6.18 11.16 7.45
N ALA A 94 -5.03 10.63 7.02
CA ALA A 94 -4.08 11.36 6.17
C ALA A 94 -4.67 11.71 4.80
N ARG A 95 -5.51 10.85 4.21
CA ARG A 95 -6.21 11.11 2.94
C ARG A 95 -7.20 12.27 3.01
N GLN A 96 -7.69 12.61 4.20
CA GLN A 96 -8.61 13.73 4.40
C GLN A 96 -7.89 15.09 4.45
N ASP A 97 -6.57 15.10 4.54
CA ASP A 97 -5.74 16.29 4.58
C ASP A 97 -4.84 16.36 3.35
N GLU A 98 -5.24 17.18 2.38
CA GLU A 98 -4.55 17.33 1.08
C GLU A 98 -3.06 17.68 1.22
N ALA A 99 -2.68 18.38 2.29
CA ALA A 99 -1.30 18.78 2.54
C ALA A 99 -0.51 17.76 3.38
N TYR A 100 -1.11 16.64 3.78
CA TYR A 100 -0.45 15.64 4.61
C TYR A 100 0.77 15.04 3.93
N LEU A 101 0.65 14.63 2.67
CA LEU A 101 1.73 14.01 1.91
C LEU A 101 2.96 14.93 1.89
N GLU A 102 2.77 16.21 1.55
CA GLU A 102 3.86 17.18 1.46
C GLU A 102 4.56 17.37 2.81
N ARG A 103 3.81 17.50 3.91
CA ARG A 103 4.39 17.61 5.26
C ARG A 103 5.10 16.34 5.69
N SER A 104 4.52 15.18 5.39
CA SER A 104 5.12 13.88 5.69
C SER A 104 6.45 13.71 4.98
N LEU A 105 6.50 13.98 3.66
CA LEU A 105 7.73 13.99 2.87
C LEU A 105 8.74 15.01 3.40
N ALA A 106 8.34 16.25 3.71
CA ALA A 106 9.24 17.28 4.23
C ALA A 106 9.88 16.90 5.58
N SER A 107 9.18 16.12 6.41
CA SER A 107 9.68 15.68 7.73
C SER A 107 10.42 14.33 7.70
N THR A 108 10.36 13.59 6.59
CA THR A 108 11.01 12.28 6.47
C THR A 108 12.56 12.35 6.49
N PRO A 109 13.23 13.34 5.87
CA PRO A 109 14.68 13.47 5.92
C PRO A 109 15.27 13.53 7.32
N GLU A 110 14.57 14.16 8.27
CA GLU A 110 15.04 14.30 9.65
C GLU A 110 15.18 12.93 10.31
N SER A 111 14.14 12.09 10.26
CA SER A 111 14.22 10.73 10.79
C SER A 111 15.22 9.90 10.01
N LEU A 112 15.26 10.02 8.67
CA LEU A 112 16.20 9.26 7.84
C LEU A 112 17.66 9.51 8.26
N ASN A 113 18.04 10.76 8.52
CA ASN A 113 19.38 11.10 8.99
C ASN A 113 19.72 10.49 10.36
N VAL A 114 18.71 10.27 11.23
CA VAL A 114 18.93 9.68 12.55
C VAL A 114 19.10 8.16 12.45
N VAL A 115 18.24 7.47 11.69
CA VAL A 115 18.22 6.00 11.68
C VAL A 115 18.97 5.34 10.53
N ALA A 116 19.14 6.04 9.41
CA ALA A 116 19.84 5.56 8.22
C ALA A 116 20.67 6.71 7.61
N PRO A 117 21.68 7.24 8.34
CA PRO A 117 22.46 8.41 7.91
C PRO A 117 23.10 8.22 6.54
N ASP A 118 23.43 7.00 6.16
CA ASP A 118 24.06 6.64 4.88
C ASP A 118 23.11 6.83 3.68
N LYS A 119 21.80 6.89 3.94
CA LYS A 119 20.76 7.05 2.92
C LYS A 119 20.54 8.53 2.61
N LEU A 120 20.70 8.92 1.34
CA LEU A 120 20.32 10.27 0.92
C LEU A 120 18.81 10.37 0.72
N TRP A 121 18.25 11.56 0.97
CA TRP A 121 16.83 11.82 0.75
C TRP A 121 16.35 11.49 -0.67
N LYS A 122 17.17 11.82 -1.68
CA LYS A 122 16.88 11.49 -3.08
C LYS A 122 16.78 9.98 -3.31
N ASP A 123 17.54 9.16 -2.58
CA ASP A 123 17.54 7.70 -2.73
C ASP A 123 16.28 7.10 -2.14
N TYR A 124 15.82 7.66 -1.01
CA TYR A 124 14.53 7.33 -0.42
C TYR A 124 13.40 7.62 -1.41
N LEU A 125 13.32 8.86 -1.93
CA LEU A 125 12.27 9.25 -2.86
C LEU A 125 12.28 8.39 -4.12
N PHE A 126 13.45 8.22 -4.73
CA PHE A 126 13.60 7.38 -5.91
C PHE A 126 13.09 5.94 -5.68
N ALA A 127 13.46 5.33 -4.55
CA ALA A 127 12.97 3.99 -4.22
C ALA A 127 11.45 3.97 -4.01
N MET A 128 10.88 4.99 -3.36
CA MET A 128 9.42 5.08 -3.17
C MET A 128 8.67 5.25 -4.49
N ASP A 129 9.18 6.11 -5.38
CA ASP A 129 8.60 6.31 -6.71
C ASP A 129 8.65 5.02 -7.53
N CYS A 130 9.79 4.32 -7.53
CA CYS A 130 9.90 3.01 -8.18
C CYS A 130 8.90 1.99 -7.60
N ALA A 131 8.74 1.93 -6.28
CA ALA A 131 7.77 1.04 -5.67
C ALA A 131 6.33 1.34 -6.13
N VAL A 132 6.00 2.62 -6.29
CA VAL A 132 4.70 3.08 -6.78
C VAL A 132 4.52 2.75 -8.27
N SER A 133 5.53 2.98 -9.12
CA SER A 133 5.46 2.66 -10.55
C SER A 133 5.23 1.16 -10.79
N TYR A 134 5.87 0.25 -10.02
CA TYR A 134 5.58 -1.19 -10.11
C TYR A 134 4.17 -1.57 -9.64
N ASP A 135 3.62 -0.90 -8.61
CA ASP A 135 2.23 -1.10 -8.20
C ASP A 135 1.27 -0.67 -9.31
N ILE A 136 1.45 0.55 -9.84
CA ILE A 136 0.64 1.07 -10.94
C ILE A 136 0.73 0.17 -12.16
N ALA A 137 1.93 -0.27 -12.54
CA ALA A 137 2.15 -1.17 -13.68
C ALA A 137 1.36 -2.46 -13.58
N ALA A 138 1.31 -3.04 -12.37
CA ALA A 138 0.49 -4.21 -12.13
C ALA A 138 -1.01 -3.89 -12.20
N ARG A 139 -1.45 -2.76 -11.64
CA ARG A 139 -2.86 -2.34 -11.67
C ARG A 139 -3.39 -2.04 -13.06
N VAL A 140 -2.54 -1.53 -13.95
CA VAL A 140 -2.90 -1.24 -15.34
C VAL A 140 -2.58 -2.40 -16.29
N GLY A 141 -2.07 -3.53 -15.78
CA GLY A 141 -1.83 -4.75 -16.55
C GLY A 141 -0.59 -4.74 -17.45
N VAL A 142 0.36 -3.82 -17.22
CA VAL A 142 1.67 -3.80 -17.90
C VAL A 142 2.53 -4.98 -17.42
N ILE A 143 2.41 -5.36 -16.15
CA ILE A 143 3.08 -6.52 -15.55
C ILE A 143 2.07 -7.33 -14.72
N SER A 144 2.44 -8.55 -14.32
CA SER A 144 1.60 -9.35 -13.42
C SER A 144 1.53 -8.75 -12.01
N ALA A 145 0.41 -8.96 -11.30
CA ALA A 145 0.24 -8.49 -9.93
C ALA A 145 1.31 -9.04 -8.98
N TYR A 146 1.69 -10.30 -9.17
CA TYR A 146 2.75 -10.93 -8.39
C TYR A 146 4.10 -10.24 -8.59
N ALA A 147 4.48 -9.96 -9.85
CA ALA A 147 5.74 -9.28 -10.15
C ALA A 147 5.75 -7.85 -9.60
N GLY A 148 4.66 -7.09 -9.79
CA GLY A 148 4.53 -5.74 -9.24
C GLY A 148 4.61 -5.71 -7.72
N GLN A 149 3.91 -6.62 -7.03
CA GLN A 149 3.98 -6.77 -5.58
C GLN A 149 5.40 -7.07 -5.08
N GLN A 150 6.12 -7.98 -5.75
CA GLN A 150 7.49 -8.32 -5.36
C GLN A 150 8.44 -7.13 -5.52
N LYS A 151 8.41 -6.48 -6.69
CA LYS A 151 9.28 -5.33 -6.97
C LYS A 151 8.95 -4.14 -6.07
N ALA A 152 7.67 -3.83 -5.87
CA ALA A 152 7.25 -2.80 -4.93
C ALA A 152 7.76 -3.08 -3.50
N ALA A 153 7.74 -4.35 -3.07
CA ALA A 153 8.29 -4.77 -1.78
C ALA A 153 9.82 -4.61 -1.68
N GLU A 154 10.55 -4.96 -2.74
CA GLU A 154 12.01 -4.75 -2.82
C GLU A 154 12.36 -3.27 -2.69
N PHE A 155 11.67 -2.40 -3.42
CA PHE A 155 11.92 -0.96 -3.39
C PHE A 155 11.50 -0.30 -2.07
N VAL A 156 10.36 -0.69 -1.48
CA VAL A 156 9.94 -0.20 -0.16
C VAL A 156 10.96 -0.61 0.93
N THR A 157 11.55 -1.79 0.80
CA THR A 157 12.67 -2.22 1.66
C THR A 157 13.92 -1.38 1.39
N LEU A 158 14.26 -1.20 0.12
CA LEU A 158 15.42 -0.41 -0.31
C LEU A 158 15.36 1.03 0.21
N ALA A 159 14.17 1.65 0.23
CA ALA A 159 13.97 3.01 0.72
C ALA A 159 14.49 3.21 2.15
N MET A 160 14.42 2.17 2.99
CA MET A 160 14.83 2.19 4.40
C MET A 160 16.12 1.44 4.69
N ASP A 161 16.71 0.74 3.71
CA ASP A 161 17.92 -0.06 3.91
C ASP A 161 19.17 0.82 4.06
N PRO A 162 19.80 0.88 5.25
CA PRO A 162 21.00 1.68 5.46
C PRO A 162 22.21 1.15 4.68
N ALA A 163 22.24 -0.15 4.33
CA ALA A 163 23.37 -0.75 3.62
C ALA A 163 23.40 -0.39 2.11
N ARG A 164 22.35 0.23 1.59
CA ARG A 164 22.22 0.64 0.18
C ARG A 164 22.05 2.16 0.03
N GLY A 165 22.83 2.91 0.81
CA GLY A 165 22.97 4.36 0.69
C GLY A 165 23.91 4.77 -0.44
N SER A 166 23.72 5.97 -1.01
CA SER A 166 24.58 6.52 -2.07
C SER A 166 25.53 7.62 -1.61
N ARG A 167 25.67 7.86 -0.29
CA ARG A 167 26.70 8.78 0.23
C ARG A 167 28.10 8.32 -0.17
N SER A 168 28.97 9.27 -0.46
CA SER A 168 30.37 8.96 -0.81
C SER A 168 31.11 8.40 0.41
N SER A 169 32.19 7.63 0.16
CA SER A 169 33.01 7.08 1.24
C SER A 169 33.62 8.15 2.15
N GLU A 170 33.98 9.31 1.59
CA GLU A 170 34.49 10.46 2.36
C GLU A 170 33.43 11.05 3.29
N GLU A 171 32.20 11.24 2.80
CA GLU A 171 31.08 11.70 3.63
C GLU A 171 30.71 10.69 4.73
N LEU A 172 30.75 9.40 4.41
CA LEU A 172 30.50 8.34 5.39
C LEU A 172 31.58 8.29 6.47
N GLU A 173 32.85 8.39 6.10
CA GLU A 173 33.96 8.43 7.05
C GLU A 173 33.86 9.67 7.96
N ALA A 174 33.49 10.82 7.40
CA ALA A 174 33.25 12.03 8.17
C ALA A 174 32.10 11.86 9.18
N LEU A 175 30.96 11.32 8.76
CA LEU A 175 29.81 11.05 9.63
C LEU A 175 30.13 10.04 10.74
N GLN A 176 30.87 8.98 10.41
CA GLN A 176 31.30 7.97 11.37
C GLN A 176 32.29 8.55 12.39
N THR A 177 33.20 9.40 11.95
CA THR A 177 34.18 10.07 12.82
C THR A 177 33.47 11.06 13.75
N GLU A 178 32.60 11.93 13.22
CA GLU A 178 31.80 12.87 14.01
C GLU A 178 30.95 12.14 15.05
N ARG A 179 30.30 11.03 14.65
CA ARG A 179 29.53 10.20 15.58
C ARG A 179 30.42 9.55 16.64
N ALA A 180 31.58 9.01 16.27
CA ALA A 180 32.50 8.40 17.23
C ALA A 180 33.02 9.43 18.26
N GLU A 181 33.34 10.64 17.81
CA GLU A 181 33.76 11.75 18.67
C GLU A 181 32.64 12.18 19.61
N ALA A 182 31.42 12.40 19.09
CA ALA A 182 30.26 12.77 19.89
C ALA A 182 29.88 11.72 20.96
N LEU A 183 30.22 10.45 20.73
CA LEU A 183 29.89 9.34 21.61
C LEU A 183 31.05 8.87 22.50
N SER A 184 32.24 9.48 22.37
CA SER A 184 33.48 9.00 22.99
C SER A 184 33.44 8.96 24.53
N ASP A 185 32.78 9.93 25.17
CA ASP A 185 32.66 10.06 26.63
C ASP A 185 31.23 9.82 27.15
N GLU A 186 30.39 9.14 26.38
CA GLU A 186 28.98 9.00 26.69
C GLU A 186 28.73 8.14 27.95
N THR A 187 27.94 8.69 28.89
CA THR A 187 27.49 7.95 30.07
C THR A 187 26.42 6.90 29.72
N PRO A 188 26.23 5.85 30.54
CA PRO A 188 25.15 4.87 30.31
C PRO A 188 23.75 5.48 30.22
N ARG A 189 23.52 6.62 30.92
CA ARG A 189 22.22 7.32 30.89
C ARG A 189 21.99 8.02 29.55
N GLU A 190 23.02 8.68 29.02
CA GLU A 190 22.95 9.37 27.72
C GLU A 190 22.77 8.35 26.59
N ARG A 191 23.49 7.22 26.66
CA ARG A 191 23.31 6.10 25.73
C ARG A 191 21.87 5.62 25.65
N TYR A 192 21.28 5.35 26.82
CA TYR A 192 19.90 4.91 26.89
C TYR A 192 18.94 5.95 26.30
N ALA A 193 19.14 7.24 26.61
CA ALA A 193 18.33 8.31 26.06
C ALA A 193 18.44 8.40 24.53
N ARG A 194 19.65 8.30 23.97
CA ARG A 194 19.86 8.27 22.51
C ARG A 194 19.19 7.07 21.88
N GLU A 195 19.35 5.87 22.45
CA GLU A 195 18.69 4.64 21.95
C GLU A 195 17.16 4.76 21.95
N GLN A 196 16.56 5.46 22.94
CA GLN A 196 15.12 5.74 22.91
C GLN A 196 14.76 6.68 21.76
N VAL A 197 15.53 7.75 21.54
CA VAL A 197 15.31 8.68 20.42
C VAL A 197 15.44 7.96 19.07
N GLU A 198 16.50 7.18 18.86
CA GLU A 198 16.70 6.40 17.64
C GLU A 198 15.54 5.42 17.40
N LYS A 199 15.03 4.78 18.46
CA LYS A 199 13.87 3.89 18.37
C LYS A 199 12.57 4.64 18.04
N GLU A 200 12.35 5.81 18.63
CA GLU A 200 11.20 6.66 18.32
C GLU A 200 11.24 7.15 16.86
N GLU A 201 12.41 7.60 16.40
CA GLU A 201 12.62 8.03 15.02
C GLU A 201 12.45 6.88 14.03
N LEU A 202 12.89 5.67 14.38
CA LEU A 202 12.66 4.48 13.56
C LEU A 202 11.16 4.21 13.39
N ASN A 203 10.39 4.29 14.48
CA ASN A 203 8.94 4.08 14.43
C ASN A 203 8.22 5.18 13.64
N ARG A 204 8.66 6.44 13.78
CA ARG A 204 8.16 7.57 12.97
C ARG A 204 8.46 7.34 11.49
N LEU A 205 9.70 6.96 11.16
CA LEU A 205 10.09 6.69 9.78
C LEU A 205 9.31 5.52 9.19
N ARG A 206 9.12 4.43 9.93
CA ARG A 206 8.29 3.28 9.51
C ARG A 206 6.85 3.70 9.18
N THR A 207 6.25 4.50 10.06
CA THR A 207 4.90 5.05 9.87
C THR A 207 4.84 5.93 8.63
N ARG A 208 5.76 6.89 8.50
CA ARG A 208 5.85 7.76 7.31
C ARG A 208 6.09 6.97 6.05
N ASN A 209 6.92 5.93 6.08
CA ASN A 209 7.19 5.10 4.92
C ASN A 209 5.92 4.41 4.42
N TYR A 210 5.11 3.87 5.34
CA TYR A 210 3.80 3.31 5.02
C TYR A 210 2.88 4.35 4.37
N LEU A 211 2.71 5.50 5.03
CA LEU A 211 1.79 6.53 4.58
C LEU A 211 2.24 7.17 3.26
N ASN A 212 3.52 7.51 3.14
CA ASN A 212 4.11 8.08 1.93
C ASN A 212 3.90 7.16 0.73
N TYR A 213 4.11 5.85 0.87
CA TYR A 213 3.88 4.90 -0.23
C TYR A 213 2.45 4.99 -0.76
N PHE A 214 1.46 4.86 0.13
CA PHE A 214 0.06 4.84 -0.30
C PHE A 214 -0.41 6.19 -0.83
N LEU A 215 0.03 7.29 -0.21
CA LEU A 215 -0.32 8.63 -0.66
C LEU A 215 0.36 9.01 -1.99
N LEU A 216 1.62 8.62 -2.21
CA LEU A 216 2.30 8.76 -3.50
C LEU A 216 1.61 7.95 -4.59
N ARG A 217 1.21 6.71 -4.27
CA ARG A 217 0.41 5.88 -5.19
C ARG A 217 -0.92 6.53 -5.52
N ASP A 218 -1.64 7.02 -4.53
CA ASP A 218 -2.94 7.65 -4.73
C ASP A 218 -2.79 8.91 -5.60
N ARG A 219 -1.71 9.69 -5.43
CA ARG A 219 -1.36 10.82 -6.31
C ARG A 219 -1.04 10.36 -7.73
N ALA A 220 -0.15 9.39 -7.90
CA ALA A 220 0.28 8.91 -9.20
C ALA A 220 -0.88 8.27 -9.99
N LEU A 221 -1.85 7.62 -9.33
CA LEU A 221 -3.08 7.14 -9.96
C LEU A 221 -4.01 8.25 -10.46
N GLN A 222 -3.94 9.46 -9.88
CA GLN A 222 -4.70 10.62 -10.36
C GLN A 222 -4.01 11.29 -11.55
N GLU A 223 -2.70 11.21 -11.61
CA GLU A 223 -1.84 11.86 -12.60
C GLU A 223 -1.46 10.93 -13.77
N SER A 224 -1.81 9.63 -13.71
CA SER A 224 -1.20 8.59 -14.55
C SER A 224 -1.43 8.78 -16.05
N ASP A 225 -0.35 9.09 -16.76
CA ASP A 225 -0.17 8.81 -18.17
C ASP A 225 0.51 7.44 -18.32
N THR A 226 -0.23 6.46 -18.83
CA THR A 226 0.27 5.09 -18.98
C THR A 226 1.34 4.94 -20.07
N GLU A 227 1.54 5.94 -20.94
CA GLU A 227 2.46 5.84 -22.09
C GLU A 227 3.96 5.91 -21.73
N GLY A 228 4.34 6.22 -20.48
CA GLY A 228 5.75 6.28 -20.04
C GLY A 228 6.21 5.12 -19.14
N LEU A 229 5.28 4.31 -18.63
CA LEU A 229 5.52 3.45 -17.47
C LEU A 229 6.60 2.40 -17.71
N GLY A 230 6.68 1.82 -18.91
CA GLY A 230 7.71 0.82 -19.24
C GLY A 230 9.14 1.37 -19.13
N ALA A 231 9.38 2.59 -19.59
CA ALA A 231 10.68 3.24 -19.50
C ALA A 231 11.04 3.60 -18.04
N GLU A 232 10.05 3.99 -17.22
CA GLU A 232 10.26 4.20 -15.80
C GLU A 232 10.70 2.92 -15.08
N LEU A 233 10.07 1.78 -15.39
CA LEU A 233 10.44 0.49 -14.81
C LEU A 233 11.88 0.09 -15.17
N GLU A 234 12.34 0.36 -16.40
CA GLU A 234 13.73 0.10 -16.80
C GLU A 234 14.73 0.92 -15.98
N VAL A 235 14.42 2.20 -15.71
CA VAL A 235 15.24 3.05 -14.83
C VAL A 235 15.27 2.50 -13.40
N CYS A 236 14.14 2.00 -12.91
CA CYS A 236 14.06 1.38 -11.60
C CYS A 236 14.88 0.08 -11.53
N ASP A 237 14.75 -0.83 -12.49
CA ASP A 237 15.51 -2.08 -12.50
C ASP A 237 17.03 -1.84 -12.51
N ALA A 238 17.51 -0.79 -13.16
CA ALA A 238 18.92 -0.41 -13.14
C ALA A 238 19.44 -0.03 -11.73
N ALA A 239 18.56 0.37 -10.81
CA ALA A 239 18.93 0.68 -9.43
C ALA A 239 18.97 -0.56 -8.51
N LEU A 240 18.44 -1.69 -8.96
CA LEU A 240 18.52 -2.97 -8.25
C LEU A 240 19.67 -3.87 -8.75
N ALA A 241 20.25 -3.55 -9.91
CA ALA A 241 21.35 -4.27 -10.55
C ALA A 241 22.72 -3.94 -9.91
#